data_AF-A0AAU9X8L9-F1
#
_entry.id   AF-A0AAU9X8L9-F1
#
_cell.length_a   1.000
_cell.length_b   1.000
_cell.length_c   1.000
_cell.angle_alpha   90.00
_cell.angle_beta   90.00
_cell.angle_gamma   90.00
#
_symmetry.space_group_name_H-M   'P 1'
#
loop_
_entity.id
_entity.type
_entity.pdbx_description
1 polymer ?
#
loop_
_entity_poly.entity_id
_entity_poly.type
_entity_poly.pdbx_seq_one_letter_code
_entity_poly.pdbx_strand_id
1 'polypeptide(L)'
;FHFLPFFTSYLSGNKLRYFPKGIFKGLKQLLILEILENEMTQVTIDNFKEIKQLKILYMQYNKMREIPYGFFDMLKDIQRVSLDTNLMCCHMHKEDADCAFTYNDDFANCESMFKNSAPRKSIWVIGVFSLVGAAFVITWRVIFKEKNVVQSIMLLHLAVSDGLMGIYLISLGTKDLLWRGEYYLHDFQWRSGLSCQIIGAISLLSSEVSVMMMTLISADRLKNIVFPYQGASLKPKATHILCIIIWAIGFLMAFLPMFGIQYFEDPFRYHSYYGRSVVCLPLQLTSDKPAGWEYSVAIFLALNFAFFLFIMGAYLMILVKSYLSSRRLARQGTEREIQARRANFRRETALARRVFFIILSDCVCWMPVIVIGMRTIIEKSYEAQGDLAVWIAVFALPINSALNPILYTLSTEQVRGILKNKMEKVWNYLKTVFTCCGRDQEGQGDGEQPNQPGVEDNGQHGGEEGKS
;
A
#
# COMPACT_ATOMS: atom_id res chain seq x y z
N PHE A 1 -21.38 -46.32 16.01
CA PHE A 1 -21.86 -45.24 16.89
C PHE A 1 -23.27 -45.44 17.48
N HIS A 2 -24.08 -46.41 17.04
CA HIS A 2 -25.54 -46.38 17.28
C HIS A 2 -26.06 -46.78 18.69
N PHE A 3 -25.20 -47.13 19.67
CA PHE A 3 -25.63 -47.76 20.94
C PHE A 3 -24.89 -47.33 22.22
N LEU A 4 -24.11 -46.25 22.21
CA LEU A 4 -23.40 -45.78 23.41
C LEU A 4 -23.70 -44.29 23.66
N PRO A 5 -24.05 -43.89 24.90
CA PRO A 5 -24.17 -42.49 25.28
C PRO A 5 -22.76 -41.91 25.41
N PHE A 6 -22.17 -41.52 24.28
CA PHE A 6 -20.89 -40.84 24.28
C PHE A 6 -21.09 -39.38 24.66
N PHE A 7 -20.61 -38.99 25.84
CA PHE A 7 -20.48 -37.58 26.21
C PHE A 7 -19.36 -36.89 25.43
N THR A 8 -18.35 -37.64 25.01
CA THR A 8 -17.20 -37.14 24.25
C THR A 8 -16.86 -38.07 23.09
N SER A 9 -16.55 -37.50 21.92
CA SER A 9 -16.08 -38.23 20.74
C SER A 9 -14.72 -37.70 20.30
N TYR A 10 -13.72 -38.58 20.32
CA TYR A 10 -12.36 -38.30 19.87
C TYR A 10 -12.18 -38.87 18.46
N LEU A 11 -12.08 -38.00 17.46
CA LEU A 11 -11.84 -38.35 16.06
C LEU A 11 -10.54 -37.73 15.52
N SER A 12 -9.74 -37.11 16.39
CA SER A 12 -8.48 -36.45 16.05
C SER A 12 -7.45 -37.41 15.43
N GLY A 13 -6.63 -36.93 14.49
CA GLY A 13 -5.48 -37.68 13.95
C GLY A 13 -5.83 -38.84 12.99
N ASN A 14 -7.05 -38.92 12.47
CA ASN A 14 -7.55 -40.07 11.68
C ASN A 14 -7.55 -39.85 10.16
N LYS A 15 -6.93 -38.78 9.66
CA LYS A 15 -6.89 -38.42 8.22
C LYS A 15 -8.29 -38.34 7.58
N LEU A 16 -9.30 -37.97 8.36
CA LEU A 16 -10.68 -37.86 7.90
C LEU A 16 -10.79 -36.70 6.91
N ARG A 17 -11.48 -36.92 5.78
CA ARG A 17 -11.67 -35.88 4.74
C ARG A 17 -13.06 -35.28 4.69
N TYR A 18 -14.06 -36.07 5.06
CA TYR A 18 -15.47 -35.68 5.08
C TYR A 18 -16.23 -36.53 6.09
N PHE A 19 -17.34 -36.00 6.59
CA PHE A 19 -18.29 -36.77 7.37
C PHE A 19 -19.36 -37.40 6.47
N PRO A 20 -19.55 -38.74 6.52
CA PRO A 20 -20.67 -39.36 5.83
C PRO A 20 -22.01 -38.89 6.43
N LYS A 21 -23.07 -38.92 5.61
CA LYS A 21 -24.42 -38.53 6.05
C LYS A 21 -24.86 -39.38 7.24
N GLY A 22 -25.34 -38.72 8.29
CA GLY A 22 -25.83 -39.39 9.49
C GLY A 22 -24.75 -40.03 10.38
N ILE A 23 -23.48 -39.64 10.25
CA ILE A 23 -22.39 -40.17 11.12
C ILE A 23 -22.68 -40.01 12.61
N PHE A 24 -23.35 -38.92 12.99
CA PHE A 24 -23.72 -38.60 14.37
C PHE A 24 -25.18 -38.91 14.69
N LYS A 25 -25.84 -39.74 13.87
CA LYS A 25 -27.24 -40.13 14.08
C LYS A 25 -27.40 -40.81 15.44
N GLY A 26 -28.34 -40.32 16.24
CA GLY A 26 -28.62 -40.83 17.58
C GLY A 26 -27.70 -40.30 18.70
N LEU A 27 -26.64 -39.53 18.40
CA LEU A 27 -25.72 -38.98 19.41
C LEU A 27 -26.24 -37.67 20.04
N LYS A 28 -27.47 -37.70 20.56
CA LYS A 28 -28.14 -36.51 21.12
C LYS A 28 -27.49 -35.94 22.38
N GLN A 29 -26.72 -36.77 23.10
CA GLN A 29 -26.06 -36.46 24.38
C GLN A 29 -24.58 -36.10 24.23
N LEU A 30 -24.07 -35.98 23.00
CA LEU A 30 -22.67 -35.64 22.77
C LEU A 30 -22.40 -34.20 23.21
N LEU A 31 -21.48 -34.04 24.17
CA LEU A 31 -21.08 -32.74 24.75
C LEU A 31 -19.77 -32.23 24.15
N ILE A 32 -18.83 -33.12 23.83
CA ILE A 32 -17.50 -32.76 23.34
C ILE A 32 -17.20 -33.51 22.05
N LEU A 33 -16.78 -32.80 21.01
CA LEU A 33 -16.34 -33.37 19.75
C LEU A 33 -14.96 -32.83 19.37
N GLU A 34 -14.01 -33.74 19.24
CA GLU A 34 -12.64 -33.42 18.85
C GLU A 34 -12.34 -34.00 17.47
N ILE A 35 -12.08 -33.14 16.49
CA ILE A 35 -11.77 -33.54 15.11
C ILE A 35 -10.46 -32.90 14.62
N LEU A 36 -9.63 -32.39 15.53
CA LEU A 36 -8.37 -31.73 15.19
C LEU A 36 -7.37 -32.67 14.48
N GLU A 37 -6.41 -32.10 13.75
CA GLU A 37 -5.37 -32.86 13.03
C GLU A 37 -5.93 -33.93 12.08
N ASN A 38 -6.93 -33.55 11.28
CA ASN A 38 -7.49 -34.38 10.21
C ASN A 38 -7.27 -33.71 8.84
N GLU A 39 -7.88 -34.25 7.78
CA GLU A 39 -7.84 -33.68 6.43
C GLU A 39 -9.22 -33.12 6.02
N MET A 40 -10.06 -32.71 6.97
CA MET A 40 -11.48 -32.42 6.73
C MET A 40 -11.64 -31.22 5.83
N THR A 41 -12.11 -31.37 4.60
CA THR A 41 -12.19 -30.25 3.65
C THR A 41 -13.40 -29.34 3.86
N GLN A 42 -14.47 -29.91 4.44
CA GLN A 42 -15.72 -29.22 4.69
C GLN A 42 -16.52 -29.92 5.79
N VAL A 43 -17.32 -29.15 6.50
CA VAL A 43 -18.40 -29.62 7.38
C VAL A 43 -19.73 -29.10 6.86
N THR A 44 -20.80 -29.86 7.04
CA THR A 44 -22.15 -29.43 6.63
C THR A 44 -23.08 -29.36 7.84
N ILE A 45 -24.06 -28.46 7.79
CA ILE A 45 -25.09 -28.31 8.83
C ILE A 45 -25.80 -29.65 9.08
N ASP A 46 -26.04 -30.43 8.01
CA ASP A 46 -26.68 -31.75 8.09
C ASP A 46 -25.88 -32.77 8.91
N ASN A 47 -24.55 -32.68 8.92
CA ASN A 47 -23.74 -33.59 9.73
C ASN A 47 -24.01 -33.37 11.23
N PHE A 48 -24.29 -32.14 11.65
CA PHE A 48 -24.38 -31.74 13.06
C PHE A 48 -25.83 -31.59 13.56
N LYS A 49 -26.82 -31.68 12.67
CA LYS A 49 -28.25 -31.42 12.96
C LYS A 49 -28.84 -32.22 14.13
N GLU A 50 -28.35 -33.42 14.39
CA GLU A 50 -28.83 -34.28 15.48
C GLU A 50 -28.13 -34.03 16.83
N ILE A 51 -26.98 -33.35 16.83
CA ILE A 51 -26.19 -33.08 18.04
C ILE A 51 -26.65 -31.76 18.66
N LYS A 52 -27.58 -31.83 19.61
CA LYS A 52 -28.19 -30.63 20.21
C LYS A 52 -27.48 -30.11 21.46
N GLN A 53 -26.74 -30.97 22.15
CA GLN A 53 -26.11 -30.66 23.45
C GLN A 53 -24.60 -30.41 23.35
N LEU A 54 -24.08 -30.18 22.15
CA LEU A 54 -22.64 -29.98 21.96
C LEU A 54 -22.20 -28.69 22.66
N LYS A 55 -21.26 -28.82 23.59
CA LYS A 55 -20.68 -27.71 24.36
C LYS A 55 -19.29 -27.32 23.87
N ILE A 56 -18.46 -28.30 23.49
CA ILE A 56 -17.07 -28.09 23.10
C ILE A 56 -16.81 -28.72 21.73
N LEU A 57 -16.22 -27.93 20.83
CA LEU A 57 -15.89 -28.35 19.47
C LEU A 57 -14.46 -27.93 19.09
N TYR A 58 -13.57 -28.90 18.88
CA TYR A 58 -12.20 -28.64 18.43
C TYR A 58 -12.04 -29.08 16.97
N MET A 59 -11.75 -28.13 16.07
CA MET A 59 -11.63 -28.40 14.63
C MET A 59 -10.36 -27.87 13.97
N GLN A 60 -9.42 -27.33 14.73
CA GLN A 60 -8.16 -26.79 14.22
C GLN A 60 -7.29 -27.84 13.52
N TYR A 61 -6.33 -27.39 12.70
CA TYR A 61 -5.40 -28.21 11.92
C TYR A 61 -6.12 -29.17 10.96
N ASN A 62 -7.08 -28.65 10.20
CA ASN A 62 -7.83 -29.41 9.21
C ASN A 62 -7.61 -28.92 7.77
N LYS A 63 -8.40 -29.51 6.86
CA LYS A 63 -8.71 -29.18 5.44
C LYS A 63 -9.64 -27.98 5.16
N MET A 64 -10.23 -27.38 6.20
CA MET A 64 -11.46 -26.60 6.07
C MET A 64 -11.19 -25.17 5.61
N ARG A 65 -11.87 -24.79 4.52
CA ARG A 65 -11.69 -23.51 3.86
C ARG A 65 -12.61 -22.42 4.40
N GLU A 66 -13.86 -22.79 4.65
CA GLU A 66 -14.93 -21.92 5.10
C GLU A 66 -15.81 -22.70 6.07
N ILE A 67 -16.47 -21.97 6.96
CA ILE A 67 -17.57 -22.51 7.77
C ILE A 67 -18.88 -22.15 7.07
N PRO A 68 -19.82 -23.08 6.88
CA PRO A 68 -21.11 -22.75 6.28
C PRO A 68 -21.81 -21.62 7.06
N TYR A 69 -22.44 -20.69 6.36
CA TYR A 69 -23.29 -19.68 7.00
C TYR A 69 -24.38 -20.36 7.84
N GLY A 70 -24.56 -19.90 9.07
CA GLY A 70 -25.49 -20.48 10.04
C GLY A 70 -25.09 -21.85 10.59
N PHE A 71 -23.84 -22.29 10.39
CA PHE A 71 -23.35 -23.57 10.94
C PHE A 71 -23.53 -23.66 12.46
N PHE A 72 -23.23 -22.57 13.18
CA PHE A 72 -23.33 -22.52 14.64
C PHE A 72 -24.75 -22.25 15.15
N ASP A 73 -25.69 -21.79 14.32
CA ASP A 73 -27.06 -21.45 14.73
C ASP A 73 -27.83 -22.67 15.29
N MET A 74 -27.47 -23.86 14.80
CA MET A 74 -28.07 -25.12 15.24
C MET A 74 -27.44 -25.66 16.54
N LEU A 75 -26.25 -25.19 16.91
CA LEU A 75 -25.47 -25.64 18.07
C LEU A 75 -25.75 -24.74 19.29
N LYS A 76 -27.00 -24.79 19.78
CA LYS A 76 -27.51 -23.87 20.81
C LYS A 76 -26.74 -23.90 22.13
N ASP A 77 -26.20 -25.05 22.51
CA ASP A 77 -25.51 -25.25 23.78
C ASP A 77 -23.99 -25.05 23.68
N ILE A 78 -23.47 -24.58 22.53
CA ILE A 78 -22.03 -24.38 22.34
C ILE A 78 -21.50 -23.34 23.34
N GLN A 79 -20.36 -23.67 23.94
CA GLN A 79 -19.65 -22.87 24.94
C GLN A 79 -18.20 -22.60 24.55
N ARG A 80 -17.54 -23.55 23.88
CA ARG A 80 -16.16 -23.38 23.41
C ARG A 80 -15.98 -23.98 22.02
N VAL A 81 -15.38 -23.21 21.12
CA VAL A 81 -14.96 -23.69 19.80
C VAL A 81 -13.48 -23.33 19.60
N SER A 82 -12.69 -24.25 19.03
CA SER A 82 -11.36 -23.92 18.53
C SER A 82 -11.31 -24.11 17.02
N LEU A 83 -10.93 -23.04 16.32
CA LEU A 83 -10.86 -22.94 14.85
C LEU A 83 -9.44 -22.58 14.41
N ASP A 84 -9.19 -22.56 13.11
CA ASP A 84 -7.88 -22.18 12.58
C ASP A 84 -7.65 -20.67 12.61
N THR A 85 -8.65 -19.85 12.23
CA THR A 85 -8.50 -18.39 12.16
C THR A 85 -9.53 -17.65 13.00
N ASN A 86 -9.17 -16.45 13.45
CA ASN A 86 -10.09 -15.52 14.12
C ASN A 86 -11.29 -15.12 13.24
N LEU A 87 -11.14 -15.05 11.90
CA LEU A 87 -12.26 -14.75 10.99
C LEU A 87 -13.30 -15.87 10.93
N MET A 88 -12.91 -17.13 11.11
CA MET A 88 -13.88 -18.23 11.22
C MET A 88 -14.76 -18.11 12.47
N CYS A 89 -14.24 -17.50 13.55
CA CYS A 89 -15.02 -17.22 14.76
C CYS A 89 -16.17 -16.22 14.50
N CYS A 90 -16.10 -15.40 13.45
CA CYS A 90 -17.16 -14.45 13.09
C CYS A 90 -18.48 -15.11 12.68
N HIS A 91 -18.46 -16.41 12.35
CA HIS A 91 -19.68 -17.20 12.15
C HIS A 91 -20.43 -17.48 13.46
N MET A 92 -19.81 -17.23 14.63
CA MET A 92 -20.48 -17.31 15.92
C MET A 92 -21.02 -15.94 16.31
N HIS A 93 -22.34 -15.86 16.52
CA HIS A 93 -23.01 -14.66 17.03
C HIS A 93 -23.33 -14.73 18.54
N LYS A 94 -22.83 -15.76 19.24
CA LYS A 94 -23.21 -16.05 20.62
C LYS A 94 -22.20 -15.44 21.59
N GLU A 95 -22.64 -14.44 22.35
CA GLU A 95 -21.81 -13.68 23.30
C GLU A 95 -21.20 -14.55 24.42
N ASP A 96 -21.90 -15.61 24.84
CA ASP A 96 -21.43 -16.53 25.89
C ASP A 96 -20.48 -17.64 25.39
N ALA A 97 -20.24 -17.75 24.08
CA ALA A 97 -19.39 -18.80 23.52
C ALA A 97 -17.96 -18.30 23.30
N ASP A 98 -17.01 -18.99 23.92
CA ASP A 98 -15.58 -18.75 23.79
C ASP A 98 -15.07 -19.31 22.44
N CYS A 99 -14.41 -18.48 21.63
CA CYS A 99 -13.77 -18.91 20.39
C CYS A 99 -12.25 -18.76 20.48
N ALA A 100 -11.57 -19.91 20.51
CA ALA A 100 -10.13 -19.99 20.38
C ALA A 100 -9.73 -20.14 18.90
N PHE A 101 -8.59 -19.59 18.52
CA PHE A 101 -8.04 -19.72 17.17
C PHE A 101 -6.54 -19.95 17.20
N THR A 102 -6.02 -20.65 16.20
CA THR A 102 -4.59 -20.92 16.05
C THR A 102 -3.85 -19.73 15.43
N TYR A 103 -4.46 -19.07 14.46
CA TYR A 103 -3.88 -17.98 13.68
C TYR A 103 -4.71 -16.71 13.83
N ASN A 104 -4.04 -15.60 14.12
CA ASN A 104 -4.66 -14.29 14.22
C ASN A 104 -4.42 -13.50 12.94
N ASP A 105 -5.47 -13.20 12.16
CA ASP A 105 -5.37 -12.22 11.09
C ASP A 105 -5.51 -10.81 11.68
N ASP A 106 -4.37 -10.21 12.08
CA ASP A 106 -4.32 -8.85 12.66
C ASP A 106 -4.80 -7.73 11.71
N PHE A 107 -4.96 -8.03 10.42
CA PHE A 107 -5.35 -7.06 9.40
C PHE A 107 -6.85 -6.75 9.41
N ALA A 108 -7.69 -7.77 9.58
CA ALA A 108 -9.13 -7.68 9.37
C ALA A 108 -9.94 -7.89 10.66
N ASN A 109 -11.21 -7.49 10.60
CA ASN A 109 -12.21 -7.90 11.58
C ASN A 109 -13.38 -8.54 10.83
N CYS A 110 -14.42 -8.98 11.56
CA CYS A 110 -15.57 -9.64 10.94
C CYS A 110 -16.26 -8.78 9.87
N GLU A 111 -16.32 -7.47 10.10
CA GLU A 111 -17.08 -6.55 9.25
C GLU A 111 -16.26 -5.94 8.11
N SER A 112 -14.94 -5.93 8.17
CA SER A 112 -14.11 -5.16 7.24
C SER A 112 -12.70 -5.70 7.07
N MET A 113 -12.11 -5.41 5.89
CA MET A 113 -10.73 -5.81 5.55
C MET A 113 -9.68 -5.16 6.44
N PHE A 114 -9.99 -4.00 7.02
CA PHE A 114 -9.10 -3.24 7.88
C PHE A 114 -9.77 -2.95 9.22
N LYS A 115 -9.23 -3.54 10.30
CA LYS A 115 -9.74 -3.33 11.67
C LYS A 115 -9.84 -1.84 12.03
N ASN A 116 -8.86 -1.05 11.61
CA ASN A 116 -8.79 0.38 11.90
C ASN A 116 -9.30 1.25 10.73
N SER A 117 -10.02 2.31 11.09
CA SER A 117 -10.51 3.29 10.12
C SER A 117 -9.42 4.12 9.44
N ALA A 118 -8.24 4.26 10.05
CA ALA A 118 -7.17 5.10 9.53
C ALA A 118 -6.47 4.49 8.28
N PRO A 119 -5.96 3.24 8.30
CA PRO A 119 -5.47 2.53 7.09
C PRO A 119 -6.46 2.56 5.92
N ARG A 120 -7.74 2.35 6.23
CA ARG A 120 -8.82 2.37 5.24
C ARG A 120 -8.96 3.72 4.54
N LYS A 121 -8.87 4.83 5.28
CA LYS A 121 -8.89 6.18 4.70
C LYS A 121 -7.61 6.49 3.93
N SER A 122 -6.45 6.04 4.42
CA SER A 122 -5.16 6.32 3.77
C SER A 122 -5.03 5.66 2.40
N ILE A 123 -5.60 4.46 2.20
CA ILE A 123 -5.60 3.77 0.91
C ILE A 123 -6.22 4.62 -0.20
N TRP A 124 -7.36 5.27 0.07
CA TRP A 124 -8.01 6.16 -0.89
C TRP A 124 -7.18 7.40 -1.18
N VAL A 125 -6.64 8.04 -0.13
CA VAL A 125 -5.81 9.23 -0.27
C VAL A 125 -4.58 8.92 -1.11
N ILE A 126 -3.77 7.95 -0.69
CA ILE A 126 -2.52 7.58 -1.37
C ILE A 126 -2.82 7.06 -2.78
N GLY A 127 -3.82 6.19 -2.94
CA GLY A 127 -4.18 5.64 -4.24
C GLY A 127 -4.55 6.70 -5.27
N VAL A 128 -5.40 7.66 -4.89
CA VAL A 128 -5.78 8.78 -5.76
C VAL A 128 -4.59 9.70 -6.05
N PHE A 129 -3.80 10.07 -5.03
CA PHE A 129 -2.62 10.91 -5.23
C PHE A 129 -1.59 10.26 -6.15
N SER A 130 -1.34 8.95 -6.03
CA SER A 130 -0.45 8.20 -6.93
C SER A 130 -0.95 8.21 -8.37
N LEU A 131 -2.24 7.95 -8.61
CA LEU A 131 -2.81 7.98 -9.97
C LEU A 131 -2.78 9.38 -10.59
N VAL A 132 -3.26 10.39 -9.87
CA VAL A 132 -3.29 11.78 -10.34
C VAL A 132 -1.87 12.28 -10.57
N GLY A 133 -0.95 11.97 -9.66
CA GLY A 133 0.46 12.31 -9.78
C GLY A 133 1.11 11.67 -11.01
N ALA A 134 0.89 10.37 -11.24
CA ALA A 134 1.38 9.67 -12.42
C ALA A 134 0.84 10.27 -13.71
N ALA A 135 -0.48 10.50 -13.80
CA ALA A 135 -1.12 11.10 -14.96
C ALA A 135 -0.57 12.51 -15.25
N PHE A 136 -0.49 13.36 -14.21
CA PHE A 136 0.07 14.70 -14.30
C PHE A 136 1.49 14.67 -14.89
N VAL A 137 2.34 13.77 -14.41
CA VAL A 137 3.72 13.65 -14.87
C VAL A 137 3.80 13.24 -16.33
N ILE A 138 3.04 12.21 -16.70
CA ILE A 138 3.00 11.70 -18.07
C ILE A 138 2.58 12.83 -19.01
N THR A 139 1.47 13.50 -18.71
CA THR A 139 0.99 14.64 -19.49
C THR A 139 2.01 15.77 -19.54
N TRP A 140 2.60 16.15 -18.41
CA TRP A 140 3.57 17.23 -18.34
C TRP A 140 4.80 16.97 -19.21
N ARG A 141 5.38 15.76 -19.13
CA ARG A 141 6.60 15.40 -19.86
C ARG A 141 6.38 15.21 -21.36
N VAL A 142 5.16 14.82 -21.77
CA VAL A 142 4.80 14.73 -23.19
C VAL A 142 4.64 16.12 -23.81
N ILE A 143 4.05 17.07 -23.08
CA ILE A 143 3.83 18.44 -23.55
C ILE A 143 5.14 19.26 -23.50
N PHE A 144 5.83 19.25 -22.37
CA PHE A 144 7.04 20.04 -22.13
C PHE A 144 8.28 19.17 -22.34
N LYS A 145 8.76 19.14 -23.59
CA LYS A 145 9.97 18.39 -23.94
C LYS A 145 11.19 18.93 -23.19
N GLU A 146 11.81 18.07 -22.38
CA GLU A 146 13.07 18.39 -21.70
C GLU A 146 14.29 18.20 -22.62
N LYS A 147 15.36 18.95 -22.33
CA LYS A 147 16.66 18.81 -23.03
C LYS A 147 17.27 17.41 -22.83
N ASN A 148 17.11 16.84 -21.64
CA ASN A 148 17.62 15.51 -21.30
C ASN A 148 16.56 14.45 -21.61
N VAL A 149 16.39 14.13 -22.89
CA VAL A 149 15.37 13.17 -23.37
C VAL A 149 15.50 11.81 -22.68
N VAL A 150 16.74 11.33 -22.47
CA VAL A 150 17.05 10.07 -21.79
C VAL A 150 16.49 10.03 -20.37
N GLN A 151 16.73 11.09 -19.58
CA GLN A 151 16.21 11.18 -18.23
C GLN A 151 14.69 11.28 -18.21
N SER A 152 14.10 12.01 -19.16
CA SER A 152 12.65 12.13 -19.27
C SER A 152 11.98 10.78 -19.61
N ILE A 153 12.62 9.93 -20.43
CA ILE A 153 12.13 8.58 -20.72
C ILE A 153 12.08 7.73 -19.44
N MET A 154 13.18 7.69 -18.68
CA MET A 154 13.24 6.89 -17.45
C MET A 154 12.20 7.35 -16.42
N LEU A 155 12.01 8.67 -16.25
CA LEU A 155 11.00 9.23 -15.35
C LEU A 155 9.57 8.96 -15.83
N LEU A 156 9.34 8.84 -17.14
CA LEU A 156 8.04 8.45 -17.69
C LEU A 156 7.69 7.00 -17.31
N HIS A 157 8.65 6.07 -17.49
CA HIS A 157 8.45 4.67 -17.08
C HIS A 157 8.27 4.53 -15.56
N LEU A 158 9.00 5.33 -14.77
CA LEU A 158 8.79 5.40 -13.31
C LEU A 158 7.37 5.86 -12.96
N ALA A 159 6.86 6.91 -13.62
CA ALA A 159 5.49 7.38 -13.40
C ALA A 159 4.42 6.33 -13.74
N VAL A 160 4.63 5.55 -14.81
CA VAL A 160 3.75 4.43 -15.15
C VAL A 160 3.78 3.36 -14.05
N SER A 161 4.97 3.04 -13.53
CA SER A 161 5.13 2.08 -12.44
C SER A 161 4.46 2.55 -11.14
N ASP A 162 4.65 3.81 -10.74
CA ASP A 162 3.98 4.43 -9.58
C ASP A 162 2.45 4.46 -9.73
N GLY A 163 1.96 4.67 -10.96
CA GLY A 163 0.53 4.61 -11.27
C GLY A 163 -0.09 3.24 -11.00
N LEU A 164 0.65 2.15 -11.26
CA LEU A 164 0.19 0.78 -10.95
C LEU A 164 -0.04 0.58 -9.45
N MET A 165 0.80 1.15 -8.57
CA MET A 165 0.56 1.15 -7.12
C MET A 165 -0.76 1.84 -6.76
N GLY A 166 -1.10 2.93 -7.46
CA GLY A 166 -2.38 3.61 -7.30
C GLY A 166 -3.58 2.72 -7.65
N ILE A 167 -3.50 1.97 -8.76
CA ILE A 167 -4.55 0.99 -9.15
C ILE A 167 -4.68 -0.10 -8.09
N TYR A 168 -3.57 -0.63 -7.59
CA TYR A 168 -3.55 -1.62 -6.51
C TYR A 168 -4.31 -1.12 -5.27
N LEU A 169 -3.97 0.07 -4.77
CA LEU A 169 -4.61 0.64 -3.58
C LEU A 169 -6.11 0.89 -3.79
N ILE A 170 -6.51 1.49 -4.91
CA ILE A 170 -7.93 1.75 -5.19
C ILE A 170 -8.72 0.44 -5.30
N SER A 171 -8.10 -0.61 -5.85
CA SER A 171 -8.72 -1.94 -5.90
C SER A 171 -8.98 -2.49 -4.51
N LEU A 172 -8.01 -2.40 -3.58
CA LEU A 172 -8.20 -2.79 -2.18
C LEU A 172 -9.29 -1.97 -1.50
N GLY A 173 -9.26 -0.64 -1.67
CA GLY A 173 -10.28 0.26 -1.09
C GLY A 173 -11.69 -0.04 -1.61
N THR A 174 -11.81 -0.42 -2.89
CA THR A 174 -13.09 -0.81 -3.50
C THR A 174 -13.60 -2.12 -2.91
N LYS A 175 -12.73 -3.11 -2.72
CA LYS A 175 -13.10 -4.39 -2.09
C LYS A 175 -13.53 -4.23 -0.64
N ASP A 176 -12.82 -3.40 0.14
CA ASP A 176 -13.24 -3.06 1.50
C ASP A 176 -14.63 -2.39 1.54
N LEU A 177 -14.93 -1.50 0.58
CA LEU A 177 -16.26 -0.88 0.49
C LEU A 177 -17.36 -1.88 0.16
N LEU A 178 -17.09 -2.81 -0.76
CA LEU A 178 -18.09 -3.77 -1.24
C LEU A 178 -18.46 -4.82 -0.18
N TRP A 179 -17.49 -5.24 0.62
CA TRP A 179 -17.67 -6.32 1.61
C TRP A 179 -17.87 -5.82 3.04
N ARG A 180 -18.17 -4.54 3.19
CA ARG A 180 -18.35 -3.93 4.50
C ARG A 180 -19.60 -4.50 5.20
N GLY A 181 -19.44 -4.85 6.47
CA GLY A 181 -20.43 -5.49 7.32
C GLY A 181 -20.27 -7.01 7.38
N GLU A 182 -19.79 -7.65 6.30
CA GLU A 182 -19.80 -9.11 6.15
C GLU A 182 -18.50 -9.65 5.53
N TYR A 183 -17.35 -9.01 5.80
CA TYR A 183 -16.07 -9.36 5.18
C TYR A 183 -15.66 -10.82 5.41
N TYR A 184 -15.93 -11.37 6.60
CA TYR A 184 -15.56 -12.73 6.95
C TYR A 184 -16.14 -13.79 5.99
N LEU A 185 -17.27 -13.53 5.32
CA LEU A 185 -17.87 -14.42 4.31
C LEU A 185 -17.11 -14.40 2.97
N HIS A 186 -16.29 -13.38 2.75
CA HIS A 186 -15.56 -13.15 1.50
C HIS A 186 -14.05 -13.34 1.62
N ASP A 187 -13.49 -13.42 2.84
CA ASP A 187 -12.05 -13.54 3.09
C ASP A 187 -11.40 -14.68 2.31
N PHE A 188 -11.99 -15.87 2.40
CA PHE A 188 -11.48 -17.05 1.72
C PHE A 188 -11.46 -16.86 0.21
N GLN A 189 -12.63 -16.58 -0.39
CA GLN A 189 -12.78 -16.40 -1.84
C GLN A 189 -11.88 -15.29 -2.39
N TRP A 190 -11.65 -14.24 -1.60
CA TRP A 190 -10.73 -13.18 -1.92
C TRP A 190 -9.28 -13.68 -1.95
N ARG A 191 -8.77 -14.20 -0.83
CA ARG A 191 -7.36 -14.59 -0.66
C ARG A 191 -6.95 -15.79 -1.50
N SER A 192 -7.86 -16.72 -1.77
CA SER A 192 -7.61 -17.83 -2.70
C SER A 192 -7.88 -17.46 -4.16
N GLY A 193 -8.54 -16.35 -4.41
CA GLY A 193 -9.04 -15.96 -5.73
C GLY A 193 -7.96 -15.35 -6.63
N LEU A 194 -8.17 -15.49 -7.95
CA LEU A 194 -7.31 -14.88 -8.97
C LEU A 194 -7.24 -13.36 -8.83
N SER A 195 -8.32 -12.72 -8.37
CA SER A 195 -8.36 -11.26 -8.19
C SER A 195 -7.32 -10.74 -7.20
N CYS A 196 -7.15 -11.42 -6.05
CA CYS A 196 -6.10 -11.09 -5.09
C CYS A 196 -4.70 -11.35 -5.66
N GLN A 197 -4.52 -12.46 -6.39
CA GLN A 197 -3.24 -12.76 -7.03
C GLN A 197 -2.81 -11.69 -8.05
N ILE A 198 -3.74 -11.26 -8.92
CA ILE A 198 -3.46 -10.21 -9.91
C ILE A 198 -3.12 -8.89 -9.23
N ILE A 199 -3.90 -8.49 -8.22
CA ILE A 199 -3.70 -7.23 -7.49
C ILE A 199 -2.37 -7.26 -6.73
N GLY A 200 -2.05 -8.37 -6.09
CA GLY A 200 -0.76 -8.62 -5.46
C GLY A 200 0.41 -8.55 -6.45
N ALA A 201 0.31 -9.23 -7.60
CA ALA A 201 1.31 -9.17 -8.66
C ALA A 201 1.50 -7.75 -9.21
N ILE A 202 0.42 -6.96 -9.36
CA ILE A 202 0.50 -5.55 -9.77
C ILE A 202 1.29 -4.72 -8.74
N SER A 203 1.07 -4.95 -7.44
CA SER A 203 1.82 -4.25 -6.39
C SER A 203 3.31 -4.58 -6.44
N LEU A 204 3.67 -5.85 -6.60
CA LEU A 204 5.07 -6.29 -6.71
C LEU A 204 5.72 -5.75 -7.99
N LEU A 205 5.02 -5.82 -9.13
CA LEU A 205 5.50 -5.26 -10.39
C LEU A 205 5.79 -3.76 -10.24
N SER A 206 4.89 -3.02 -9.59
CA SER A 206 5.02 -1.59 -9.35
C SER A 206 6.22 -1.27 -8.45
N SER A 207 6.35 -1.94 -7.30
CA SER A 207 7.44 -1.66 -6.36
C SER A 207 8.81 -1.96 -6.96
N GLU A 208 8.98 -3.16 -7.55
CA GLU A 208 10.29 -3.60 -8.04
C GLU A 208 10.74 -2.85 -9.29
N VAL A 209 9.83 -2.58 -10.23
CA VAL A 209 10.16 -1.76 -11.41
C VAL A 209 10.55 -0.36 -10.99
N SER A 210 9.88 0.24 -9.98
CA SER A 210 10.23 1.57 -9.50
C SER A 210 11.66 1.63 -8.96
N VAL A 211 12.06 0.67 -8.11
CA VAL A 211 13.42 0.62 -7.54
C VAL A 211 14.48 0.33 -8.61
N MET A 212 14.20 -0.57 -9.56
CA MET A 212 15.07 -0.81 -10.71
C MET A 212 15.23 0.43 -11.61
N MET A 213 14.15 1.19 -11.82
CA MET A 213 14.20 2.45 -12.58
C MET A 213 15.00 3.53 -11.84
N MET A 214 14.83 3.66 -10.52
CA MET A 214 15.65 4.57 -9.70
C MET A 214 17.14 4.18 -9.73
N THR A 215 17.43 2.88 -9.72
CA THR A 215 18.78 2.36 -9.88
C THR A 215 19.36 2.73 -11.24
N LEU A 216 18.60 2.57 -12.33
CA LEU A 216 19.03 2.94 -13.68
C LEU A 216 19.30 4.44 -13.81
N ILE A 217 18.43 5.28 -13.24
CA ILE A 217 18.61 6.75 -13.19
C ILE A 217 19.91 7.09 -12.45
N SER A 218 20.19 6.39 -11.35
CA SER A 218 21.37 6.59 -10.52
C SER A 218 22.65 6.15 -11.25
N ALA A 219 22.61 5.02 -11.96
CA ALA A 219 23.70 4.52 -12.80
C ALA A 219 24.04 5.47 -13.96
N ASP A 220 23.03 5.96 -14.70
CA ASP A 220 23.24 6.94 -15.77
C ASP A 220 23.91 8.21 -15.24
N ARG A 221 23.46 8.72 -14.09
CA ARG A 221 24.04 9.90 -13.44
C ARG A 221 25.47 9.66 -12.97
N LEU A 222 25.72 8.52 -12.31
CA LEU A 222 27.05 8.16 -11.85
C LEU A 222 28.03 8.14 -13.03
N LYS A 223 27.66 7.49 -14.13
CA LYS A 223 28.48 7.45 -15.34
C LYS A 223 28.73 8.85 -15.90
N ASN A 224 27.68 9.62 -16.15
CA ASN A 224 27.80 10.92 -16.84
C ASN A 224 28.54 11.98 -15.99
N ILE A 225 28.43 11.94 -14.65
CA ILE A 225 29.06 12.91 -13.75
C ILE A 225 30.45 12.45 -13.31
N VAL A 226 30.59 11.17 -12.89
CA VAL A 226 31.84 10.65 -12.32
C VAL A 226 32.80 10.12 -13.37
N PHE A 227 32.32 9.61 -14.50
CA PHE A 227 33.17 9.05 -15.55
C PHE A 227 32.83 9.62 -16.94
N PRO A 228 32.93 10.95 -17.14
CA PRO A 228 32.45 11.61 -18.35
C PRO A 228 33.16 11.19 -19.65
N TYR A 229 34.38 10.66 -19.57
CA TYR A 229 35.18 10.24 -20.72
C TYR A 229 35.21 8.72 -20.93
N GLN A 230 34.61 7.93 -20.03
CA GLN A 230 34.56 6.47 -20.16
C GLN A 230 33.24 6.05 -20.82
N GLY A 231 33.27 5.99 -22.16
CA GLY A 231 32.20 5.47 -23.00
C GLY A 231 31.16 6.49 -23.43
N ALA A 232 30.38 6.15 -24.47
CA ALA A 232 29.33 7.01 -25.00
C ALA A 232 28.16 7.17 -24.01
N SER A 233 27.53 8.35 -24.00
CA SER A 233 26.29 8.61 -23.28
C SER A 233 25.16 7.70 -23.77
N LEU A 234 24.22 7.36 -22.90
CA LEU A 234 23.05 6.56 -23.26
C LEU A 234 22.26 7.26 -24.38
N LYS A 235 21.92 6.49 -25.42
CA LYS A 235 21.07 6.97 -26.52
C LYS A 235 19.60 6.67 -26.20
N PRO A 236 18.63 7.49 -26.65
CA PRO A 236 17.20 7.28 -26.36
C PRO A 236 16.68 5.88 -26.71
N LYS A 237 17.09 5.32 -27.86
CA LYS A 237 16.73 3.95 -28.27
C LYS A 237 17.23 2.90 -27.27
N ALA A 238 18.49 3.02 -26.82
CA ALA A 238 19.06 2.12 -25.83
C ALA A 238 18.38 2.27 -24.47
N THR A 239 18.01 3.49 -24.06
CA THR A 239 17.27 3.74 -22.83
C THR A 239 15.91 3.05 -22.83
N HIS A 240 15.13 3.14 -23.92
CA HIS A 240 13.86 2.41 -24.02
C HIS A 240 14.05 0.90 -23.93
N ILE A 241 15.07 0.34 -24.60
CA ILE A 241 15.38 -1.09 -24.52
C ILE A 241 15.68 -1.50 -23.08
N LEU A 242 16.53 -0.74 -22.37
CA LEU A 242 16.82 -1.02 -20.95
C LEU A 242 15.58 -0.93 -20.07
N CYS A 243 14.71 0.07 -20.29
CA CYS A 243 13.45 0.20 -19.57
C CYS A 243 12.53 -1.01 -19.83
N ILE A 244 12.42 -1.47 -21.08
CA ILE A 244 11.62 -2.65 -21.44
C ILE A 244 12.19 -3.92 -20.81
N ILE A 245 13.52 -4.06 -20.76
CA ILE A 245 14.17 -5.18 -20.05
C ILE A 245 13.81 -5.17 -18.56
N ILE A 246 13.86 -4.00 -17.92
CA ILE A 246 13.44 -3.86 -16.51
C ILE A 246 11.97 -4.27 -16.34
N TRP A 247 11.08 -3.83 -17.23
CA TRP A 247 9.68 -4.24 -17.21
C TRP A 247 9.50 -5.75 -17.41
N ALA A 248 10.27 -6.38 -18.30
CA ALA A 248 10.23 -7.82 -18.53
C ALA A 248 10.71 -8.61 -17.29
N ILE A 249 11.79 -8.16 -16.65
CA ILE A 249 12.29 -8.75 -15.40
C ILE A 249 11.26 -8.57 -14.29
N GLY A 250 10.71 -7.35 -14.12
CA GLY A 250 9.66 -7.06 -13.15
C GLY A 250 8.41 -7.92 -13.36
N PHE A 251 7.97 -8.09 -14.61
CA PHE A 251 6.82 -8.92 -14.95
C PHE A 251 7.08 -10.38 -14.63
N LEU A 252 8.27 -10.90 -14.97
CA LEU A 252 8.65 -12.25 -14.61
C LEU A 252 8.63 -12.44 -13.09
N MET A 253 9.22 -11.52 -12.32
CA MET A 253 9.19 -11.58 -10.85
C MET A 253 7.75 -11.52 -10.30
N ALA A 254 6.93 -10.62 -10.81
CA ALA A 254 5.56 -10.44 -10.35
C ALA A 254 4.64 -11.65 -10.65
N PHE A 255 4.72 -12.21 -11.84
CA PHE A 255 3.75 -13.22 -12.27
C PHE A 255 4.23 -14.66 -12.11
N LEU A 256 5.53 -14.88 -11.85
CA LEU A 256 6.09 -16.23 -11.62
C LEU A 256 5.33 -17.02 -10.53
N PRO A 257 4.96 -16.44 -9.36
CA PRO A 257 4.27 -17.20 -8.30
C PRO A 257 2.85 -17.62 -8.66
N MET A 258 2.27 -17.12 -9.75
CA MET A 258 0.91 -17.46 -10.19
C MET A 258 0.84 -18.74 -11.02
N PHE A 259 1.97 -19.28 -11.51
CA PHE A 259 1.99 -20.41 -12.43
C PHE A 259 1.84 -21.80 -11.76
N GLY A 260 1.25 -21.88 -10.55
CA GLY A 260 0.93 -23.16 -9.90
C GLY A 260 2.15 -24.04 -9.61
N ILE A 261 3.31 -23.42 -9.33
CA ILE A 261 4.53 -24.15 -8.98
C ILE A 261 4.39 -24.61 -7.52
N GLN A 262 4.61 -25.90 -7.26
CA GLN A 262 4.50 -26.51 -5.92
C GLN A 262 5.29 -25.76 -4.84
N TYR A 263 6.37 -25.06 -5.21
CA TYR A 263 7.17 -24.22 -4.31
C TYR A 263 6.37 -23.07 -3.65
N PHE A 264 5.34 -22.57 -4.33
CA PHE A 264 4.50 -21.46 -3.86
C PHE A 264 3.15 -21.92 -3.29
N GLU A 265 2.88 -23.21 -3.30
CA GLU A 265 1.64 -23.80 -2.80
C GLU A 265 1.85 -24.40 -1.42
N ASP A 266 1.04 -23.97 -0.46
CA ASP A 266 1.05 -24.53 0.89
C ASP A 266 -0.09 -25.57 1.03
N PRO A 267 0.21 -26.85 1.30
CA PRO A 267 -0.82 -27.90 1.42
C PRO A 267 -1.78 -27.74 2.60
N PHE A 268 -1.38 -26.95 3.60
CA PHE A 268 -2.13 -26.72 4.84
C PHE A 268 -2.76 -25.32 4.89
N ARG A 269 -2.23 -24.37 4.13
CA ARG A 269 -2.77 -23.00 4.05
C ARG A 269 -3.39 -22.73 2.70
N TYR A 270 -4.69 -22.49 2.68
CA TYR A 270 -5.45 -22.36 1.43
C TYR A 270 -5.22 -21.07 0.64
N HIS A 271 -4.36 -20.19 1.14
CA HIS A 271 -4.08 -18.94 0.47
C HIS A 271 -3.02 -19.13 -0.61
N SER A 272 -3.23 -18.51 -1.76
CA SER A 272 -2.21 -18.44 -2.79
C SER A 272 -1.02 -17.61 -2.30
N TYR A 273 0.12 -17.65 -2.99
CA TYR A 273 1.33 -16.89 -2.64
C TYR A 273 1.03 -15.44 -2.23
N TYR A 274 0.29 -14.70 -3.07
CA TYR A 274 -0.12 -13.32 -2.79
C TYR A 274 -1.19 -13.21 -1.71
N GLY A 275 -2.07 -14.21 -1.55
CA GLY A 275 -3.18 -14.22 -0.59
C GLY A 275 -2.81 -14.45 0.86
N ARG A 276 -1.52 -14.51 1.20
CA ARG A 276 -1.05 -14.68 2.59
C ARG A 276 -1.59 -13.59 3.51
N SER A 277 -1.80 -12.39 2.99
CA SER A 277 -2.43 -11.28 3.70
C SER A 277 -3.70 -10.82 2.99
N VAL A 278 -4.60 -10.18 3.74
CA VAL A 278 -5.84 -9.57 3.23
C VAL A 278 -5.57 -8.51 2.15
N VAL A 279 -4.39 -7.88 2.20
CA VAL A 279 -3.93 -6.87 1.23
C VAL A 279 -3.23 -7.47 0.01
N CYS A 280 -3.18 -8.80 -0.11
CA CYS A 280 -2.57 -9.50 -1.24
C CYS A 280 -1.06 -9.25 -1.40
N LEU A 281 -0.37 -8.94 -0.30
CA LEU A 281 1.07 -8.67 -0.30
C LEU A 281 1.81 -9.79 0.45
N PRO A 282 2.76 -10.50 -0.18
CA PRO A 282 3.45 -11.64 0.41
C PRO A 282 4.70 -11.19 1.18
N LEU A 283 4.55 -10.18 2.03
CA LEU A 283 5.66 -9.61 2.79
C LEU A 283 5.93 -10.44 4.05
N GLN A 284 7.20 -10.81 4.25
CA GLN A 284 7.63 -11.65 5.37
C GLN A 284 7.87 -10.83 6.64
N LEU A 285 6.80 -10.44 7.33
CA LEU A 285 6.85 -9.69 8.61
C LEU A 285 6.58 -10.57 9.85
N THR A 286 6.33 -11.86 9.65
CA THR A 286 6.09 -12.84 10.70
C THR A 286 7.27 -13.84 10.80
N SER A 287 7.41 -14.48 11.96
CA SER A 287 8.40 -15.52 12.25
C SER A 287 8.14 -16.83 11.48
N ASP A 288 6.89 -17.04 11.10
CA ASP A 288 6.39 -18.22 10.43
C ASP A 288 6.83 -18.30 8.96
N LYS A 289 7.16 -19.50 8.47
CA LYS A 289 7.87 -19.71 7.18
C LYS A 289 7.01 -20.48 6.17
N PRO A 290 6.02 -19.84 5.54
CA PRO A 290 5.12 -20.49 4.57
C PRO A 290 5.83 -20.81 3.24
N ALA A 291 5.23 -21.70 2.44
CA ALA A 291 5.76 -22.09 1.13
C ALA A 291 6.07 -20.87 0.23
N GLY A 292 7.31 -20.69 -0.20
CA GLY A 292 7.77 -19.54 -0.99
C GLY A 292 8.24 -18.32 -0.18
N TRP A 293 8.49 -18.47 1.13
CA TRP A 293 9.01 -17.38 1.97
C TRP A 293 10.39 -16.88 1.50
N GLU A 294 11.29 -17.77 1.04
CA GLU A 294 12.65 -17.40 0.61
C GLU A 294 12.61 -16.47 -0.60
N TYR A 295 11.70 -16.73 -1.55
CA TYR A 295 11.47 -15.87 -2.70
C TYR A 295 11.02 -14.46 -2.28
N SER A 296 10.13 -14.38 -1.29
CA SER A 296 9.63 -13.12 -0.75
C SER A 296 10.76 -12.31 -0.12
N VAL A 297 11.61 -12.97 0.68
CA VAL A 297 12.81 -12.37 1.29
C VAL A 297 13.83 -11.94 0.23
N ALA A 298 14.07 -12.78 -0.79
CA ALA A 298 15.03 -12.48 -1.84
C ALA A 298 14.66 -11.20 -2.60
N ILE A 299 13.38 -11.01 -2.93
CA ILE A 299 12.92 -9.85 -3.71
C ILE A 299 12.73 -8.62 -2.81
N PHE A 300 11.86 -8.70 -1.81
CA PHE A 300 11.50 -7.53 -1.01
C PHE A 300 12.62 -7.05 -0.09
N LEU A 301 13.52 -7.94 0.36
CA LEU A 301 14.60 -7.56 1.27
C LEU A 301 15.95 -7.55 0.57
N ALA A 302 16.42 -8.69 0.06
CA ALA A 302 17.81 -8.81 -0.39
C ALA A 302 18.11 -7.98 -1.64
N LEU A 303 17.25 -8.07 -2.67
CA LEU A 303 17.40 -7.33 -3.92
C LEU A 303 17.24 -5.82 -3.70
N ASN A 304 16.17 -5.42 -2.99
CA ASN A 304 15.93 -4.02 -2.64
C ASN A 304 17.09 -3.42 -1.82
N PHE A 305 17.59 -4.15 -0.81
CA PHE A 305 18.75 -3.72 -0.04
C PHE A 305 20.01 -3.54 -0.92
N ALA A 306 20.26 -4.47 -1.84
CA ALA A 306 21.38 -4.35 -2.78
C ALA A 306 21.26 -3.11 -3.69
N PHE A 307 20.07 -2.82 -4.21
CA PHE A 307 19.82 -1.61 -4.98
C PHE A 307 20.02 -0.34 -4.15
N PHE A 308 19.54 -0.32 -2.90
CA PHE A 308 19.76 0.82 -2.00
C PHE A 308 21.24 1.06 -1.69
N LEU A 309 22.02 0.00 -1.45
CA LEU A 309 23.47 0.11 -1.26
C LEU A 309 24.16 0.69 -2.51
N PHE A 310 23.79 0.20 -3.69
CA PHE A 310 24.31 0.72 -4.96
C PHE A 310 23.97 2.20 -5.14
N ILE A 311 22.71 2.58 -4.95
CA ILE A 311 22.25 3.97 -5.07
C ILE A 311 23.01 4.86 -4.08
N MET A 312 23.06 4.48 -2.81
CA MET A 312 23.77 5.23 -1.77
C MET A 312 25.26 5.42 -2.13
N GLY A 313 25.93 4.35 -2.56
CA GLY A 313 27.32 4.42 -3.03
C GLY A 313 27.50 5.32 -4.25
N ALA A 314 26.61 5.23 -5.23
CA ALA A 314 26.61 6.07 -6.43
C ALA A 314 26.50 7.57 -6.08
N TYR A 315 25.58 7.94 -5.20
CA TYR A 315 25.41 9.34 -4.80
C TYR A 315 26.55 9.85 -3.92
N LEU A 316 27.09 9.00 -3.03
CA LEU A 316 28.28 9.35 -2.26
C LEU A 316 29.45 9.68 -3.19
N MET A 317 29.70 8.84 -4.22
CA MET A 317 30.74 9.10 -5.22
C MET A 317 30.49 10.38 -6.02
N ILE A 318 29.24 10.65 -6.43
CA ILE A 318 28.86 11.89 -7.12
C ILE A 318 29.16 13.10 -6.23
N LEU A 319 28.76 13.06 -4.95
CA LEU A 319 28.98 14.14 -4.00
C LEU A 319 30.47 14.37 -3.74
N VAL A 320 31.25 13.32 -3.52
CA VAL A 320 32.70 13.39 -3.29
C VAL A 320 33.40 13.99 -4.51
N LYS A 321 33.13 13.50 -5.72
CA LYS A 321 33.75 14.06 -6.93
C LYS A 321 33.37 15.52 -7.13
N SER A 322 32.09 15.85 -6.92
CA SER A 322 31.58 17.21 -7.06
C SER A 322 32.25 18.18 -6.07
N TYR A 323 32.44 17.74 -4.82
CA TYR A 323 33.16 18.46 -3.79
C TYR A 323 34.66 18.64 -4.13
N LEU A 324 35.36 17.55 -4.47
CA LEU A 324 36.78 17.59 -4.83
C LEU A 324 37.04 18.46 -6.08
N SER A 325 36.20 18.34 -7.11
CA SER A 325 36.30 19.15 -8.32
C SER A 325 36.09 20.64 -8.04
N SER A 326 35.17 20.98 -7.15
CA SER A 326 34.91 22.38 -6.76
C SER A 326 36.08 22.95 -5.97
N ARG A 327 36.67 22.16 -5.07
CA ARG A 327 37.83 22.56 -4.27
C ARG A 327 39.09 22.75 -5.12
N ARG A 328 39.28 21.93 -6.15
CA ARG A 328 40.38 22.08 -7.12
C ARG A 328 40.26 23.37 -7.93
N LEU A 329 39.06 23.66 -8.46
CA LEU A 329 38.82 24.91 -9.19
C LEU A 329 38.97 26.15 -8.30
N ALA A 330 38.59 26.08 -7.01
CA ALA A 330 38.79 27.19 -6.08
C ALA A 330 40.27 27.52 -5.82
N ARG A 331 41.19 26.57 -6.03
CA ARG A 331 42.64 26.78 -5.82
C ARG A 331 43.40 27.19 -7.08
N GLN A 332 42.97 26.74 -8.26
CA GLN A 332 43.75 26.85 -9.50
C GLN A 332 42.95 27.40 -10.69
N GLY A 333 41.65 27.64 -10.55
CA GLY A 333 40.79 28.07 -11.65
C GLY A 333 40.83 29.58 -11.90
N THR A 334 40.71 29.98 -13.17
CA THR A 334 40.49 31.39 -13.53
C THR A 334 39.08 31.85 -13.14
N GLU A 335 38.86 33.16 -12.93
CA GLU A 335 37.55 33.69 -12.53
C GLU A 335 36.42 33.25 -13.48
N ARG A 336 36.65 33.27 -14.80
CA ARG A 336 35.67 32.82 -15.80
C ARG A 336 35.32 31.34 -15.66
N GLU A 337 36.33 30.48 -15.43
CA GLU A 337 36.11 29.05 -15.19
C GLU A 337 35.37 28.79 -13.88
N ILE A 338 35.71 29.55 -12.82
CA ILE A 338 35.03 29.48 -11.52
C ILE A 338 33.56 29.91 -11.67
N GLN A 339 33.26 30.96 -12.44
CA GLN A 339 31.89 31.45 -12.65
C GLN A 339 31.06 30.48 -13.49
N ALA A 340 31.62 29.98 -14.60
CA ALA A 340 30.99 28.98 -15.46
C ALA A 340 30.74 27.66 -14.69
N ARG A 341 31.72 27.21 -13.88
CA ARG A 341 31.57 26.03 -13.04
C ARG A 341 30.59 26.27 -11.91
N ARG A 342 30.52 27.44 -11.28
CA ARG A 342 29.50 27.77 -10.26
C ARG A 342 28.09 27.71 -10.82
N ALA A 343 27.87 28.16 -12.06
CA ALA A 343 26.57 28.07 -12.71
C ALA A 343 26.19 26.60 -13.00
N ASN A 344 27.10 25.82 -13.59
CA ASN A 344 26.89 24.39 -13.84
C ASN A 344 26.73 23.59 -12.54
N PHE A 345 27.57 23.86 -11.53
CA PHE A 345 27.50 23.25 -10.20
C PHE A 345 26.16 23.55 -9.53
N ARG A 346 25.68 24.80 -9.51
CA ARG A 346 24.35 25.12 -8.95
C ARG A 346 23.24 24.31 -9.62
N ARG A 347 23.28 24.16 -10.95
CA ARG A 347 22.32 23.35 -11.70
C ARG A 347 22.45 21.86 -11.35
N GLU A 348 23.66 21.32 -11.33
CA GLU A 348 23.95 19.92 -11.00
C GLU A 348 23.59 19.58 -9.55
N THR A 349 23.94 20.43 -8.58
CA THR A 349 23.58 20.29 -7.16
C THR A 349 22.08 20.42 -6.95
N ALA A 350 21.39 21.34 -7.64
CA ALA A 350 19.93 21.42 -7.58
C ALA A 350 19.28 20.13 -8.11
N LEU A 351 19.79 19.58 -9.21
CA LEU A 351 19.33 18.32 -9.78
C LEU A 351 19.70 17.10 -8.92
N ALA A 352 20.88 17.08 -8.29
CA ALA A 352 21.32 16.00 -7.41
C ALA A 352 20.55 16.01 -6.08
N ARG A 353 20.31 17.19 -5.51
CA ARG A 353 19.50 17.36 -4.29
C ARG A 353 18.06 16.86 -4.50
N ARG A 354 17.48 17.06 -5.68
CA ARG A 354 16.15 16.53 -6.02
C ARG A 354 16.13 15.00 -6.01
N VAL A 355 17.09 14.36 -6.68
CA VAL A 355 17.13 12.89 -6.70
C VAL A 355 17.53 12.31 -5.35
N PHE A 356 18.36 13.01 -4.57
CA PHE A 356 18.65 12.65 -3.18
C PHE A 356 17.37 12.56 -2.33
N PHE A 357 16.45 13.52 -2.45
CA PHE A 357 15.18 13.45 -1.71
C PHE A 357 14.26 12.32 -2.17
N ILE A 358 14.28 11.97 -3.46
CA ILE A 358 13.56 10.80 -4.00
C ILE A 358 14.11 9.50 -3.42
N ILE A 359 15.44 9.39 -3.37
CA ILE A 359 16.11 8.21 -2.82
C ILE A 359 15.88 8.13 -1.31
N LEU A 360 15.96 9.27 -0.62
CA LEU A 360 15.72 9.34 0.81
C LEU A 360 14.28 8.93 1.14
N SER A 361 13.29 9.37 0.36
CA SER A 361 11.90 8.95 0.59
C SER A 361 11.74 7.45 0.41
N ASP A 362 12.30 6.87 -0.64
CA ASP A 362 12.23 5.43 -0.89
C ASP A 362 12.96 4.63 0.20
N CYS A 363 14.18 5.03 0.57
CA CYS A 363 14.91 4.40 1.67
C CYS A 363 14.13 4.47 2.99
N VAL A 364 13.53 5.61 3.33
CA VAL A 364 12.75 5.75 4.57
C VAL A 364 11.50 4.85 4.57
N CYS A 365 10.91 4.61 3.39
CA CYS A 365 9.76 3.72 3.25
C CYS A 365 10.13 2.24 3.37
N TRP A 366 11.29 1.83 2.83
CA TRP A 366 11.74 0.43 2.83
C TRP A 366 12.58 0.02 4.03
N MET A 367 13.29 0.95 4.68
CA MET A 367 14.15 0.62 5.82
C MET A 367 13.41 -0.05 6.98
N PRO A 368 12.20 0.38 7.41
CA PRO A 368 11.45 -0.31 8.44
C PRO A 368 11.14 -1.76 8.07
N VAL A 369 10.77 -2.01 6.81
CA VAL A 369 10.46 -3.35 6.29
C VAL A 369 11.69 -4.24 6.33
N ILE A 370 12.83 -3.71 5.86
CA ILE A 370 14.10 -4.43 5.83
C ILE A 370 14.58 -4.75 7.25
N VAL A 371 14.48 -3.81 8.19
CA VAL A 371 14.89 -4.01 9.59
C VAL A 371 14.00 -5.02 10.30
N ILE A 372 12.67 -4.89 10.17
CA ILE A 372 11.72 -5.82 10.79
C ILE A 372 11.88 -7.21 10.19
N GLY A 373 11.96 -7.32 8.87
CA GLY A 373 12.14 -8.61 8.21
C GLY A 373 13.51 -9.26 8.49
N MET A 374 14.57 -8.48 8.74
CA MET A 374 15.82 -9.05 9.26
C MET A 374 15.65 -9.60 10.69
N ARG A 375 14.94 -8.88 11.56
CA ARG A 375 14.67 -9.34 12.93
C ARG A 375 13.85 -10.62 12.96
N THR A 376 12.81 -10.75 12.14
CA THR A 376 11.98 -11.97 12.09
C THR A 376 12.74 -13.20 11.62
N ILE A 377 13.81 -13.03 10.82
CA ILE A 377 14.67 -14.13 10.37
C ILE A 377 15.67 -14.54 11.47
N ILE A 378 16.24 -13.57 12.20
CA ILE A 378 17.25 -13.80 13.23
C ILE A 378 16.61 -14.29 14.53
N GLU A 379 15.53 -13.65 14.96
CA GLU A 379 14.82 -13.89 16.21
C GLU A 379 13.56 -14.73 15.93
N LYS A 380 13.61 -16.02 16.30
CA LYS A 380 12.48 -16.94 16.10
C LYS A 380 11.20 -16.53 16.85
N SER A 381 11.31 -15.74 17.90
CA SER A 381 10.18 -15.30 18.75
C SER A 381 9.71 -13.88 18.46
N TYR A 382 10.30 -13.20 17.48
CA TYR A 382 9.93 -11.83 17.17
C TYR A 382 8.75 -11.79 16.21
N GLU A 383 7.67 -11.15 16.66
CA GLU A 383 6.49 -10.86 15.85
C GLU A 383 6.27 -9.34 15.86
N ALA A 384 5.94 -8.78 14.69
CA ALA A 384 5.62 -7.37 14.59
C ALA A 384 4.39 -7.06 15.45
N GLN A 385 4.51 -6.11 16.38
CA GLN A 385 3.44 -5.80 17.32
C GLN A 385 2.25 -5.10 16.65
N GLY A 386 1.05 -5.65 16.87
CA GLY A 386 -0.23 -5.03 16.54
C GLY A 386 -0.38 -4.64 15.06
N ASP A 387 -0.93 -3.45 14.81
CA ASP A 387 -1.27 -3.00 13.45
C ASP A 387 -0.06 -2.49 12.63
N LEU A 388 1.17 -2.64 13.12
CA LEU A 388 2.37 -2.09 12.47
C LEU A 388 2.58 -2.65 11.06
N ALA A 389 2.36 -3.96 10.89
CA ALA A 389 2.45 -4.62 9.58
C ALA A 389 1.42 -4.06 8.58
N VAL A 390 0.21 -3.73 9.08
CA VAL A 390 -0.86 -3.11 8.30
C VAL A 390 -0.41 -1.73 7.79
N TRP A 391 0.07 -0.87 8.69
CA TRP A 391 0.56 0.46 8.35
C TRP A 391 1.73 0.42 7.36
N ILE A 392 2.64 -0.52 7.52
CA ILE A 392 3.75 -0.69 6.57
C ILE A 392 3.21 -1.01 5.17
N ALA A 393 2.31 -1.97 5.04
CA ALA A 393 1.81 -2.45 3.76
C ALA A 393 0.93 -1.41 3.03
N VAL A 394 0.07 -0.69 3.75
CA VAL A 394 -0.95 0.19 3.15
C VAL A 394 -0.60 1.68 3.14
N PHE A 395 0.43 2.06 3.91
CA PHE A 395 0.88 3.45 4.01
C PHE A 395 2.36 3.60 3.69
N ALA A 396 3.25 2.94 4.43
CA ALA A 396 4.69 3.19 4.31
C ALA A 396 5.26 2.78 2.95
N LEU A 397 4.91 1.60 2.43
CA LEU A 397 5.38 1.16 1.11
C LEU A 397 4.77 2.01 -0.03
N PRO A 398 3.45 2.26 -0.07
CA PRO A 398 2.84 2.93 -1.23
C PRO A 398 3.01 4.45 -1.26
N ILE A 399 3.35 5.10 -0.13
CA ILE A 399 3.47 6.56 -0.08
C ILE A 399 4.59 7.09 -0.99
N ASN A 400 5.65 6.30 -1.23
CA ASN A 400 6.74 6.73 -2.10
C ASN A 400 6.23 7.01 -3.52
N SER A 401 5.31 6.18 -4.03
CA SER A 401 4.71 6.39 -5.36
C SER A 401 3.86 7.65 -5.46
N ALA A 402 3.25 8.11 -4.36
CA ALA A 402 2.54 9.38 -4.33
C ALA A 402 3.49 10.59 -4.26
N LEU A 403 4.62 10.44 -3.56
CA LEU A 403 5.63 11.50 -3.39
C LEU A 403 6.50 11.69 -4.64
N ASN A 404 6.79 10.61 -5.37
CA ASN A 404 7.65 10.60 -6.55
C ASN A 404 7.29 11.73 -7.56
N PRO A 405 6.04 11.84 -8.08
CA PRO A 405 5.62 12.94 -8.95
C PRO A 405 5.93 14.35 -8.43
N ILE A 406 5.77 14.57 -7.12
CA ILE A 406 6.03 15.85 -6.47
C ILE A 406 7.54 16.14 -6.50
N LEU A 407 8.34 15.14 -6.17
CA LEU A 407 9.78 15.26 -6.02
C LEU A 407 10.51 15.44 -7.36
N TYR A 408 10.10 14.77 -8.44
CA TYR A 408 10.79 14.89 -9.74
C TYR A 408 10.16 15.88 -10.72
N THR A 409 8.88 16.24 -10.60
CA THR A 409 8.24 17.21 -11.52
C THR A 409 7.93 18.53 -10.84
N LEU A 410 7.15 18.53 -9.75
CA LEU A 410 6.70 19.78 -9.11
C LEU A 410 7.83 20.59 -8.46
N SER A 411 8.95 19.94 -8.11
CA SER A 411 10.15 20.60 -7.57
C SER A 411 10.99 21.37 -8.62
N THR A 412 10.64 21.28 -9.91
CA THR A 412 11.37 21.92 -11.00
C THR A 412 11.01 23.40 -11.12
N GLU A 413 12.01 24.29 -11.27
CA GLU A 413 11.80 25.75 -11.31
C GLU A 413 10.85 26.20 -12.43
N GLN A 414 10.91 25.55 -13.59
CA GLN A 414 10.00 25.81 -14.71
C GLN A 414 8.54 25.52 -14.33
N VAL A 415 8.31 24.38 -13.67
CA VAL A 415 6.98 23.98 -13.20
C VAL A 415 6.53 24.94 -12.11
N ARG A 416 7.38 25.20 -11.10
CA ARG A 416 7.06 26.12 -10.01
C ARG A 416 6.71 27.52 -10.52
N GLY A 417 7.38 28.05 -11.55
CA GLY A 417 7.03 29.36 -12.12
C GLY A 417 5.66 29.38 -12.80
N ILE A 418 5.36 28.38 -13.64
CA ILE A 418 4.07 28.31 -14.35
C ILE A 418 2.93 27.97 -13.40
N LEU A 419 3.15 27.00 -12.50
CA LEU A 419 2.17 26.54 -11.54
C LEU A 419 1.89 27.61 -10.49
N LYS A 420 2.89 28.37 -10.03
CA LYS A 420 2.69 29.49 -9.10
C LYS A 420 1.79 30.55 -9.72
N ASN A 421 2.04 30.96 -10.97
CA ASN A 421 1.19 31.94 -11.66
C ASN A 421 -0.26 31.45 -11.86
N LYS A 422 -0.47 30.15 -12.15
CA LYS A 422 -1.82 29.57 -12.27
C LYS A 422 -2.49 29.35 -10.91
N MET A 423 -1.76 28.85 -9.91
CA MET A 423 -2.23 28.66 -8.53
C MET A 423 -2.57 29.99 -7.87
N GLU A 424 -1.83 31.06 -8.12
CA GLU A 424 -2.19 32.41 -7.64
C GLU A 424 -3.50 32.88 -8.27
N LYS A 425 -3.75 32.62 -9.56
CA LYS A 425 -5.05 32.92 -10.19
C LYS A 425 -6.20 32.11 -9.60
N VAL A 426 -6.00 30.81 -9.38
CA VAL A 426 -7.00 29.92 -8.77
C VAL A 426 -7.23 30.27 -7.29
N TRP A 427 -6.17 30.58 -6.55
CA TRP A 427 -6.24 31.03 -5.16
C TRP A 427 -6.96 32.36 -5.04
N ASN A 428 -6.67 33.31 -5.94
CA ASN A 428 -7.39 34.57 -5.99
C ASN A 428 -8.86 34.35 -6.33
N TYR A 429 -9.18 33.48 -7.31
CA TYR A 429 -10.56 33.12 -7.64
C TYR A 429 -11.30 32.45 -6.46
N LEU A 430 -10.67 31.48 -5.79
CA LEU A 430 -11.21 30.85 -4.58
C LEU A 430 -11.40 31.86 -3.45
N LYS A 431 -10.44 32.77 -3.25
CA LYS A 431 -10.55 33.84 -2.27
C LYS A 431 -11.73 34.75 -2.59
N THR A 432 -11.98 35.08 -3.86
CA THR A 432 -13.16 35.84 -4.30
C THR A 432 -14.46 35.07 -4.06
N VAL A 433 -14.50 33.77 -4.34
CA VAL A 433 -15.68 32.91 -4.07
C VAL A 433 -15.96 32.79 -2.58
N PHE A 434 -14.92 32.60 -1.75
CA PHE A 434 -15.06 32.56 -0.29
C PHE A 434 -15.38 33.92 0.33
N THR A 435 -14.96 35.03 -0.27
CA THR A 435 -15.38 36.38 0.18
C THR A 435 -16.78 36.75 -0.30
N CYS A 436 -17.25 36.23 -1.45
CA CYS A 436 -18.65 36.35 -1.86
C CYS A 436 -19.59 35.54 -0.95
N CYS A 437 -19.22 34.31 -0.56
CA CYS A 437 -20.01 33.52 0.41
C CYS A 437 -20.00 34.09 1.85
N GLY A 438 -19.20 35.11 2.14
CA GLY A 438 -19.17 35.79 3.43
C GLY A 438 -19.99 37.09 3.48
N ARG A 439 -20.64 37.48 2.37
CA ARG A 439 -21.33 38.78 2.25
C ARG A 439 -22.85 38.71 2.14
N ASP A 440 -23.44 37.53 2.31
CA ASP A 440 -24.89 37.32 2.28
C ASP A 440 -25.51 37.20 3.70
N GLN A 441 -24.81 37.64 4.77
CA GLN A 441 -25.36 37.67 6.14
C GLN A 441 -25.51 39.07 6.77
N GLU A 442 -25.23 40.16 6.06
CA GLU A 442 -25.56 41.52 6.52
C GLU A 442 -26.39 42.25 5.46
N GLY A 443 -27.68 41.94 5.40
CA GLY A 443 -28.57 42.58 4.45
C GLY A 443 -30.03 42.11 4.52
N GLN A 444 -30.63 42.06 5.70
CA GLN A 444 -32.10 42.00 5.81
C GLN A 444 -32.57 42.53 7.17
N GLY A 445 -33.15 43.73 7.14
CA GLY A 445 -33.73 44.37 8.32
C GLY A 445 -34.39 45.71 8.01
N ASP A 446 -35.16 45.81 6.92
CA ASP A 446 -36.07 46.95 6.70
C ASP A 446 -37.52 46.45 6.79
N GLY A 447 -38.21 46.87 7.84
CA GLY A 447 -39.63 46.66 8.08
C GLY A 447 -40.34 47.99 8.36
N GLU A 448 -41.33 48.28 7.51
CA GLU A 448 -42.56 49.07 7.71
C GLU A 448 -42.55 50.60 7.95
N GLN A 449 -43.36 51.28 7.11
CA GLN A 449 -43.79 52.69 6.97
C GLN A 449 -44.75 53.19 8.09
N PRO A 450 -45.41 54.40 8.05
CA PRO A 450 -45.26 55.65 7.25
C PRO A 450 -45.40 56.99 8.07
N ASN A 451 -44.99 58.15 7.49
CA ASN A 451 -45.79 59.39 7.25
C ASN A 451 -44.95 60.69 7.12
N GLN A 452 -45.40 61.53 6.17
CA GLN A 452 -44.97 62.89 5.76
C GLN A 452 -45.16 64.00 6.84
N PRO A 453 -44.95 65.31 6.55
CA PRO A 453 -43.79 66.01 5.94
C PRO A 453 -43.40 67.31 6.71
N GLY A 454 -42.27 67.95 6.39
CA GLY A 454 -42.02 69.35 6.77
C GLY A 454 -40.59 69.82 6.47
N VAL A 455 -40.38 70.54 5.37
CA VAL A 455 -40.05 71.99 5.30
C VAL A 455 -38.53 72.27 5.44
N GLU A 456 -38.04 72.93 4.39
CA GLU A 456 -36.96 73.95 4.26
C GLU A 456 -36.26 74.36 5.57
N ASP A 457 -34.96 74.69 5.63
CA ASP A 457 -34.26 75.60 4.73
C ASP A 457 -32.75 75.64 5.07
N ASN A 458 -31.97 76.02 4.05
CA ASN A 458 -30.72 76.79 4.03
C ASN A 458 -29.62 76.69 5.11
N GLY A 459 -28.38 76.75 4.61
CA GLY A 459 -27.30 77.51 5.23
C GLY A 459 -25.96 76.77 5.25
N GLN A 460 -25.16 76.84 4.19
CA GLN A 460 -24.05 77.80 3.97
C GLN A 460 -22.77 77.59 4.80
N HIS A 461 -21.65 77.67 4.07
CA HIS A 461 -20.27 77.90 4.50
C HIS A 461 -19.56 76.78 5.25
N GLY A 462 -18.30 76.46 4.95
CA GLY A 462 -17.28 77.12 4.15
C GLY A 462 -15.90 76.77 4.72
N GLY A 463 -14.85 76.99 3.93
CA GLY A 463 -13.45 76.94 4.36
C GLY A 463 -12.82 75.55 4.15
N GLU A 464 -11.89 75.39 3.21
CA GLU A 464 -10.44 75.69 3.38
C GLU A 464 -9.77 74.72 4.35
N GLU A 465 -8.54 74.25 4.18
CA GLU A 465 -7.52 74.29 3.14
C GLU A 465 -6.45 73.27 3.60
N GLY A 466 -5.55 72.90 2.70
CA GLY A 466 -4.13 72.94 3.07
C GLY A 466 -3.45 71.67 3.56
N LYS A 467 -2.66 71.08 2.64
CA LYS A 467 -1.22 70.75 2.74
C LYS A 467 -0.78 69.88 3.94
N SER A 468 -0.02 68.81 3.75
CA SER A 468 1.13 68.60 2.86
C SER A 468 1.37 67.11 2.60
#